data_AF-R8YTR5-F1
#
_entry.id   AF-R8YTR5-F1
#
_cell.length_a   1.000
_cell.length_b   1.000
_cell.length_c   1.000
_cell.angle_alpha   90.00
_cell.angle_beta   90.00
_cell.angle_gamma   90.00
#
_symmetry.space_group_name_H-M   'P 1'
#
loop_
_entity.id
_entity.type
_entity.pdbx_description
1 polymer ?
#
loop_
_entity_poly.entity_id
_entity_poly.type
_entity_poly.pdbx_seq_one_letter_code
_entity_poly.pdbx_strand_id
1 'polypeptide(L)'
;MKEQKMIDLIKASQAVIKNELLPQSGSQKYNLLMLMRSFEILQAYILQKETCSFHSSGILQDYFSFPIKDVDDAIQLFIADIREGKQSEHTFEILKALNSEDLKITETKVTHHG
;
A
#
# COMPACT_ATOMS: atom_id res chain seq x y z
N MET A 1 5.38 17.23 -5.39
CA MET A 1 5.25 18.35 -4.41
C MET A 1 4.20 18.12 -3.32
N LYS A 2 2.97 17.66 -3.63
CA LYS A 2 1.93 17.44 -2.59
C LYS A 2 2.24 16.23 -1.69
N GLU A 3 2.73 15.13 -2.25
CA GLU A 3 3.08 13.91 -1.51
C GLU A 3 4.26 14.11 -0.55
N GLN A 4 5.31 14.80 -0.99
CA GLN A 4 6.42 15.16 -0.10
C GLN A 4 5.95 15.99 1.11
N LYS A 5 5.06 16.97 0.90
CA LYS A 5 4.46 17.74 2.01
C LYS A 5 3.65 16.85 2.97
N MET A 6 2.92 15.86 2.46
CA MET A 6 2.20 14.89 3.30
C MET A 6 3.17 14.04 4.12
N ILE A 7 4.25 13.56 3.52
CA ILE A 7 5.30 12.81 4.21
C ILE A 7 5.94 13.65 5.32
N ASP A 8 6.22 14.93 5.05
CA ASP A 8 6.83 15.83 6.02
C ASP A 8 5.89 16.10 7.20
N LEU A 9 4.58 16.28 6.94
CA LEU A 9 3.56 16.41 7.99
C LEU A 9 3.41 15.15 8.83
N ILE A 10 3.45 13.97 8.20
CA ILE A 10 3.43 12.69 8.92
C ILE A 10 4.63 12.59 9.87
N LYS A 11 5.85 12.88 9.38
CA LYS A 11 7.07 12.85 10.21
C LYS A 11 7.01 13.84 11.36
N ALA A 12 6.54 15.07 11.13
CA ALA A 12 6.36 16.07 12.17
C ALA A 12 5.37 15.59 13.24
N SER A 13 4.24 15.00 12.82
CA SER A 13 3.21 14.48 13.71
C SER A 13 3.73 13.32 14.58
N GLN A 14 4.48 12.39 13.98
CA GLN A 14 5.12 11.29 14.71
C GLN A 14 6.18 11.79 15.71
N ALA A 15 6.94 12.84 15.36
CA ALA A 15 7.93 13.43 16.26
C ALA A 15 7.29 14.07 17.50
N VAL A 16 6.19 14.82 17.31
CA VAL A 16 5.41 15.40 18.41
C VAL A 16 4.83 14.30 19.30
N ILE A 17 4.22 13.26 18.71
CA ILE A 17 3.68 12.14 19.49
C ILE A 17 4.79 11.47 20.30
N LYS A 18 5.95 11.22 19.69
CA LYS A 18 7.06 10.52 20.35
C LYS A 18 7.70 11.31 21.49
N ASN A 19 7.93 12.60 21.28
CA ASN A 19 8.74 13.41 22.19
C ASN A 19 7.91 14.17 23.23
N GLU A 20 6.66 14.51 22.91
CA GLU A 20 5.82 15.37 23.75
C GLU A 20 4.65 14.60 24.37
N LEU A 21 3.94 13.80 23.57
CA LEU A 21 2.70 13.16 24.03
C LEU A 21 2.95 11.82 24.73
N LEU A 22 3.76 10.93 24.16
CA LEU A 22 4.04 9.59 24.72
C LEU A 22 4.60 9.60 26.16
N PRO A 23 5.52 10.50 26.53
CA PRO A 23 6.05 10.55 27.90
C PRO A 23 5.01 10.91 28.96
N GLN A 24 3.94 11.63 28.57
CA GLN A 24 2.93 12.19 29.48
C GLN A 24 1.62 11.39 29.48
N SER A 25 1.48 10.42 28.58
CA SER A 25 0.22 9.71 28.34
C SER A 25 0.19 8.40 29.09
N GLY A 26 -0.27 8.45 30.35
CA GLY A 26 -0.48 7.26 31.18
C GLY A 26 -1.44 6.26 30.53
N SER A 27 -2.75 6.49 30.65
CA SER A 27 -3.78 5.56 30.11
C SER A 27 -3.93 5.61 28.58
N GLN A 28 -3.48 6.66 27.92
CA GLN A 28 -3.65 6.86 26.46
C GLN A 28 -2.48 6.33 25.62
N LYS A 29 -1.43 5.77 26.25
CA LYS A 29 -0.22 5.30 25.58
C LYS A 29 -0.52 4.40 24.37
N TYR A 30 -1.42 3.44 24.54
CA TYR A 30 -1.80 2.51 23.48
C TYR A 30 -2.39 3.22 22.25
N ASN A 31 -3.30 4.18 22.47
CA ASN A 31 -3.93 4.93 21.37
C ASN A 31 -2.91 5.74 20.59
N LEU A 32 -1.92 6.32 21.27
CA LEU A 32 -0.85 7.08 20.62
C LEU A 32 0.11 6.17 19.84
N LEU A 33 0.42 4.99 20.36
CA LEU A 33 1.20 3.99 19.62
C LEU A 33 0.45 3.51 18.36
N MET A 34 -0.85 3.27 18.47
CA MET A 34 -1.69 2.93 17.33
C MET A 34 -1.75 4.05 16.30
N LEU A 35 -1.85 5.31 16.74
CA LEU A 35 -1.81 6.47 15.84
C LEU A 35 -0.47 6.60 15.12
N MET A 36 0.65 6.42 15.82
CA MET A 36 1.98 6.38 15.19
C MET A 36 2.07 5.27 14.16
N ARG A 37 1.51 4.09 14.47
CA ARG A 37 1.48 2.96 13.54
C ARG A 37 0.65 3.26 12.29
N SER A 38 -0.51 3.90 12.43
CA SER A 38 -1.33 4.33 11.29
C SER A 38 -0.58 5.32 10.40
N PHE A 39 0.20 6.23 10.99
CA PHE A 39 1.05 7.16 10.25
C PHE A 39 2.17 6.44 9.47
N GLU A 40 2.80 5.41 10.04
CA GLU A 40 3.80 4.59 9.33
C GLU A 40 3.20 3.90 8.11
N ILE A 41 2.02 3.30 8.26
CA ILE A 41 1.31 2.63 7.15
C ILE A 41 0.96 3.64 6.05
N LEU A 42 0.44 4.80 6.43
CA LEU A 42 0.08 5.85 5.46
C LEU A 42 1.33 6.37 4.71
N GLN A 43 2.44 6.55 5.42
CA GLN A 43 3.70 6.95 4.81
C GLN A 43 4.21 5.89 3.83
N ALA A 44 4.18 4.61 4.22
CA ALA A 44 4.57 3.50 3.36
C ALA A 44 3.72 3.46 2.08
N TYR A 45 2.40 3.64 2.21
CA TYR A 45 1.48 3.71 1.07
C TYR A 45 1.86 4.83 0.09
N ILE A 46 2.12 6.04 0.59
CA ILE A 46 2.49 7.18 -0.27
C ILE A 46 3.83 6.91 -0.98
N LEU A 47 4.82 6.35 -0.28
CA LEU A 47 6.15 6.10 -0.82
C LEU A 47 6.21 4.92 -1.81
N GLN A 48 5.36 3.92 -1.63
CA GLN A 48 5.37 2.70 -2.45
C GLN A 48 4.39 2.74 -3.61
N LYS A 49 3.50 3.75 -3.68
CA LYS A 49 2.44 3.86 -4.70
C LYS A 49 2.93 3.63 -6.14
N GLU A 50 4.01 4.30 -6.53
CA GLU A 50 4.55 4.18 -7.90
C GLU A 50 5.13 2.78 -8.15
N THR A 51 5.84 2.22 -7.18
CA THR A 51 6.41 0.86 -7.23
C THR A 51 5.31 -0.20 -7.31
N CYS A 52 4.27 -0.10 -6.48
CA CYS A 52 3.12 -0.99 -6.50
C CYS A 52 2.36 -0.88 -7.83
N SER A 53 2.14 0.34 -8.34
CA SER A 53 1.53 0.55 -9.66
C SER A 53 2.34 -0.12 -10.77
N PHE A 54 3.67 0.03 -10.76
CA PHE A 54 4.55 -0.62 -11.72
C PHE A 54 4.49 -2.16 -11.64
N HIS A 55 4.54 -2.73 -10.44
CA HIS A 55 4.45 -4.18 -10.26
C HIS A 55 3.06 -4.72 -10.65
N SER A 56 1.98 -4.04 -10.26
CA SER A 56 0.61 -4.40 -10.66
C SER A 56 0.42 -4.33 -12.18
N SER A 57 1.01 -3.35 -12.84
CA SER A 57 1.07 -3.32 -14.31
C SER A 57 1.78 -4.54 -14.87
N GLY A 58 2.91 -4.96 -14.28
CA GLY A 58 3.64 -6.15 -14.69
C GLY A 58 2.82 -7.43 -14.54
N ILE A 59 2.11 -7.58 -13.41
CA ILE A 59 1.22 -8.73 -13.14
C ILE A 59 0.09 -8.82 -14.18
N LEU A 60 -0.48 -7.67 -14.56
CA LEU A 60 -1.60 -7.60 -15.50
C LEU A 60 -1.17 -7.66 -16.97
N GLN A 61 0.10 -7.40 -17.29
CA GLN A 61 0.56 -7.33 -18.68
C GLN A 61 0.44 -8.67 -19.42
N ASP A 62 0.56 -9.79 -18.71
CA ASP A 62 0.39 -11.12 -19.30
C ASP A 62 -1.08 -11.46 -19.60
N TYR A 63 -2.02 -10.77 -18.93
CA TYR A 63 -3.45 -10.89 -19.19
C TYR A 63 -3.90 -10.05 -20.40
N PHE A 64 -3.35 -8.84 -20.55
CA PHE A 64 -3.74 -7.93 -21.62
C PHE A 64 -2.80 -8.02 -22.83
N SER A 65 -3.36 -8.28 -24.01
CA SER A 65 -2.60 -8.28 -25.27
C SER A 65 -2.17 -6.88 -25.74
N PHE A 66 -2.42 -5.84 -24.94
CA PHE A 66 -2.09 -4.45 -25.23
C PHE A 66 -1.28 -3.83 -24.09
N PRO A 67 -0.51 -2.76 -24.37
CA PRO A 67 0.24 -2.06 -23.33
C PRO A 67 -0.71 -1.36 -22.34
N ILE A 68 -0.48 -1.59 -21.05
CA ILE A 68 -1.23 -0.93 -19.97
C ILE A 68 -0.74 0.52 -19.84
N LYS A 69 -1.65 1.49 -19.99
CA LYS A 69 -1.36 2.92 -19.81
C LYS A 69 -1.74 3.43 -18.43
N ASP A 70 -2.80 2.85 -17.87
CA ASP A 70 -3.32 3.14 -16.55
C ASP A 70 -3.67 1.80 -15.89
N VAL A 71 -3.10 1.56 -14.72
CA VAL A 71 -3.23 0.31 -13.98
C VAL A 71 -4.61 0.20 -13.33
N ASP A 72 -5.20 1.31 -12.90
CA ASP A 72 -6.52 1.32 -12.29
C ASP A 72 -7.59 0.95 -13.33
N ASP A 73 -7.48 1.50 -14.54
CA ASP A 73 -8.34 1.14 -15.67
C ASP A 73 -8.18 -0.35 -16.06
N ALA A 74 -6.93 -0.84 -16.09
CA ALA A 74 -6.66 -2.25 -16.38
C ALA A 74 -7.26 -3.19 -15.33
N ILE A 75 -7.19 -2.83 -14.05
CA ILE A 75 -7.83 -3.58 -12.96
C ILE A 75 -9.36 -3.60 -13.14
N GLN A 76 -9.97 -2.45 -13.47
CA GLN A 76 -11.42 -2.39 -13.69
C GLN A 76 -11.86 -3.28 -14.84
N LEU A 77 -11.10 -3.27 -15.95
CA LEU A 77 -11.37 -4.12 -17.09
C LEU A 77 -11.22 -5.60 -16.75
N PHE A 78 -10.16 -5.97 -16.02
CA PHE A 78 -9.95 -7.33 -15.54
C PHE A 78 -11.11 -7.82 -14.65
N ILE A 79 -11.60 -6.98 -13.74
CA ILE A 79 -12.75 -7.29 -12.88
C ILE A 79 -14.03 -7.44 -13.72
N ALA A 80 -14.21 -6.62 -14.75
CA ALA A 80 -15.35 -6.73 -15.66
C ALA A 80 -15.32 -8.06 -16.44
N ASP A 81 -14.16 -8.43 -16.99
CA ASP A 81 -13.98 -9.69 -17.71
C ASP A 81 -14.24 -10.92 -16.82
N ILE A 82 -13.79 -10.88 -15.55
CA ILE A 82 -14.10 -11.92 -14.55
C ILE A 82 -15.61 -12.06 -14.35
N ARG A 83 -16.31 -10.93 -14.20
CA ARG A 83 -17.76 -10.89 -13.95
C ARG A 83 -18.55 -11.38 -15.17
N GLU A 84 -18.05 -11.11 -16.37
CA GLU A 84 -18.63 -11.57 -17.63
C GLU A 84 -18.28 -13.03 -17.97
N GLY A 85 -17.47 -13.70 -17.12
CA GLY A 85 -17.08 -15.10 -17.32
C GLY A 85 -15.97 -15.30 -18.35
N LYS A 86 -15.28 -14.22 -18.79
CA LYS A 86 -14.13 -14.25 -19.71
C LYS A 86 -12.81 -14.54 -18.98
N GLN A 87 -12.86 -15.46 -18.02
CA GLN A 87 -11.71 -15.76 -17.18
C GLN A 87 -10.67 -16.57 -17.96
N SER A 88 -9.39 -16.26 -17.78
CA SER A 88 -8.29 -17.11 -18.24
C SER A 88 -7.95 -18.17 -17.18
N GLU A 89 -7.23 -19.22 -17.56
CA GLU A 89 -6.73 -20.24 -16.62
C GLU A 89 -5.86 -19.64 -15.51
N HIS A 90 -5.23 -18.47 -15.76
CA HIS A 90 -4.36 -17.77 -14.82
C HIS A 90 -5.07 -16.75 -13.93
N THR A 91 -6.39 -16.58 -14.07
CA THR A 91 -7.17 -15.54 -13.34
C THR A 91 -6.92 -15.58 -11.83
N PHE A 92 -6.89 -16.78 -11.25
CA PHE A 92 -6.64 -16.96 -9.81
C PHE A 92 -5.21 -16.57 -9.40
N GLU A 93 -4.22 -16.91 -10.23
CA GLU A 93 -2.81 -16.59 -9.97
C GLU A 93 -2.57 -15.09 -10.03
N ILE A 94 -3.19 -14.40 -11.00
CA ILE A 94 -3.16 -12.94 -11.12
C ILE A 94 -3.78 -12.28 -9.89
N LEU A 95 -4.98 -12.71 -9.47
CA LEU A 95 -5.63 -12.18 -8.26
C LEU A 95 -4.77 -12.39 -7.00
N LYS A 96 -4.13 -13.56 -6.88
CA LYS A 96 -3.22 -13.85 -5.76
C LYS A 96 -2.00 -12.93 -5.80
N ALA A 97 -1.40 -12.71 -6.96
CA ALA A 97 -0.24 -11.84 -7.12
C ALA A 97 -0.58 -10.37 -6.81
N LEU A 98 -1.73 -9.86 -7.27
CA LEU A 98 -2.20 -8.51 -6.96
C LEU A 98 -2.41 -8.32 -5.45
N ASN A 99 -3.08 -9.27 -4.79
CA ASN A 99 -3.26 -9.24 -3.34
C ASN A 99 -1.94 -9.28 -2.58
N SER A 100 -0.97 -10.09 -3.01
CA SER A 100 0.37 -10.12 -2.42
C SER A 100 1.11 -8.80 -2.59
N GLU A 101 0.91 -8.09 -3.69
CA GLU A 101 1.52 -6.76 -3.90
C GLU A 101 0.92 -5.72 -2.95
N ASP A 102 -0.41 -5.70 -2.79
CA ASP A 102 -1.09 -4.79 -1.86
C ASP A 102 -0.69 -5.03 -0.40
N LEU A 103 -0.52 -6.30 -0.01
CA LEU A 103 -0.13 -6.66 1.37
C LEU A 103 1.26 -6.12 1.75
N LYS A 104 2.21 -6.01 0.81
CA LYS A 104 3.57 -5.48 1.07
C LYS A 104 3.57 -4.07 1.66
N ILE A 105 2.52 -3.28 1.38
CA ILE A 105 2.38 -1.93 1.93
C ILE A 105 2.15 -1.97 3.45
N THR A 106 1.46 -3.02 3.92
CA THR A 106 1.11 -3.21 5.33
C THR A 106 2.15 -4.03 6.11
N GLU A 107 2.97 -4.80 5.40
CA GLU A 107 4.06 -5.57 5.99
C GLU A 107 5.18 -4.61 6.42
N THR A 108 5.23 -4.33 7.73
CA THR A 108 6.45 -3.77 8.32
C THR A 108 7.59 -4.68 7.95
N LYS A 109 8.66 -4.12 7.36
CA LYS A 109 9.94 -4.82 7.25
C LYS A 109 10.24 -5.43 8.62
N VAL A 110 10.10 -6.74 8.74
CA VAL A 110 10.44 -7.45 9.96
C VAL A 110 11.92 -7.15 10.15
N THR A 111 12.24 -6.33 11.15
CA THR A 111 13.63 -6.19 11.59
C THR A 111 14.00 -7.57 12.13
N HIS A 112 14.64 -8.39 11.29
CA HIS A 112 15.42 -9.50 11.76
C HIS A 112 16.49 -8.91 12.68
N HIS A 113 16.20 -8.93 13.98
CA HIS A 113 17.22 -8.78 15.01
C HIS A 113 18.05 -10.06 14.95
N GLY A 114 19.17 -9.98 14.23
CA GLY A 114 20.28 -10.92 14.36
C GLY A 114 21.00 -10.72 15.69
#